data_AF-B8CGS2-F1
#
_entry.id   AF-B8CGS2-F1
#
_cell.length_a   1.000
_cell.length_b   1.000
_cell.length_c   1.000
_cell.angle_alpha   90.00
_cell.angle_beta   90.00
_cell.angle_gamma   90.00
#
_symmetry.space_group_name_H-M   'P 1'
#
loop_
_entity.id
_entity.type
_entity.pdbx_description
1 polymer ?
#
loop_
_entity_poly.entity_id
_entity_poly.type
_entity_poly.pdbx_seq_one_letter_code
_entity_poly.pdbx_strand_id
1 'polypeptide(L)'
;MADAAGAQQAGLVERNDGADKAEAHHHLLLGIITCGIPQPMAERFMDEQGIASARELSMLSDEEVESAVKMHNHSIKMGRVRELKLGIGHVKKIKALKYHAAVLRMQGREFMSDNWTRETVASTMAIMAAEVDQADTKGFNAGPIKDGTDWPQWESDYFVELCGVKGTFTKAVGLALFARDDSRKDDPDLTKIEREVFSIRPEGPEYDRGNPIFFRHFQNKVKRTSHEVVIAPFVATQDGRNAFLAVRAHQNGVDQVQKRIAAAKRVIDPVNGIQYNREYEMPSFDEYCTTLSKNFRILEVNKEGMSVQSRCDRLYSRTPVGNNEQMKFALFTARERFREDWAKAVVYLSDAVADAYPRKNAYNQRKRPQDGPNSHRKGDDGVVCVEGGELRNVKEGKGLDVNNVTQAQEGESFNHSLATFVTPGVAPRPL
;
A
#
# COMPACT_ATOMS: atom_id res chain seq x y z
N MET A 1 -67.48 -22.50 15.48
CA MET A 1 -67.00 -23.53 14.54
C MET A 1 -65.68 -22.98 14.00
N ALA A 2 -64.49 -23.40 14.44
CA ALA A 2 -63.95 -24.77 14.55
C ALA A 2 -63.93 -25.42 13.15
N ASP A 3 -62.81 -25.91 12.59
CA ASP A 3 -61.51 -26.35 13.15
C ASP A 3 -60.30 -25.80 12.33
N ALA A 4 -59.08 -25.62 12.87
CA ALA A 4 -57.94 -26.57 12.95
C ALA A 4 -57.50 -27.20 11.58
N ALA A 5 -56.22 -27.46 11.28
CA ALA A 5 -54.95 -27.38 12.04
C ALA A 5 -53.76 -27.16 11.06
N GLY A 6 -52.59 -26.71 11.55
CA GLY A 6 -51.43 -26.52 10.68
C GLY A 6 -50.16 -25.91 11.30
N ALA A 7 -49.95 -26.04 12.62
CA ALA A 7 -48.76 -25.52 13.27
C ALA A 7 -47.56 -26.46 13.06
N GLN A 8 -46.71 -26.16 12.06
CA GLN A 8 -45.37 -26.73 12.02
C GLN A 8 -44.48 -26.01 13.02
N GLN A 9 -44.17 -26.68 14.12
CA GLN A 9 -43.13 -26.27 15.06
C GLN A 9 -41.76 -26.33 14.35
N ALA A 10 -41.28 -25.18 13.87
CA ALA A 10 -39.86 -25.00 13.62
C ALA A 10 -39.15 -25.02 14.98
N GLY A 11 -38.41 -26.10 15.25
CA GLY A 11 -37.73 -26.30 16.52
C GLY A 11 -36.73 -25.17 16.78
N LEU A 12 -36.98 -24.39 17.83
CA LEU A 12 -35.93 -23.62 18.49
C LEU A 12 -34.96 -24.64 19.10
N VAL A 13 -33.85 -24.86 18.40
CA VAL A 13 -32.67 -25.49 18.99
C VAL A 13 -32.18 -24.54 20.07
N GLU A 14 -32.45 -24.87 21.33
CA GLU A 14 -31.72 -24.29 22.45
C GLU A 14 -30.24 -24.59 22.21
N ARG A 15 -29.49 -23.57 21.80
CA ARG A 15 -28.04 -23.67 21.71
C ARG A 15 -27.53 -23.94 23.12
N ASN A 16 -26.60 -24.87 23.22
CA ASN A 16 -26.07 -25.32 24.49
C ASN A 16 -25.00 -24.33 24.97
N ASP A 17 -25.40 -23.08 25.20
CA ASP A 17 -24.55 -21.90 25.45
C ASP A 17 -23.52 -22.08 26.58
N GLY A 18 -23.70 -23.09 27.45
CA GLY A 18 -22.73 -23.47 28.48
C GLY A 18 -21.58 -24.35 27.95
N ALA A 19 -21.84 -25.22 26.98
CA ALA A 19 -20.83 -26.08 26.35
C ALA A 19 -19.89 -25.24 25.46
N ASP A 20 -20.46 -24.44 24.57
CA ASP A 20 -19.72 -23.56 23.65
C ASP A 20 -18.79 -22.59 24.41
N LYS A 21 -19.23 -22.09 25.59
CA LYS A 21 -18.40 -21.26 26.47
C LYS A 21 -17.25 -22.03 27.13
N ALA A 22 -17.50 -23.26 27.59
CA ALA A 22 -16.46 -24.10 28.17
C ALA A 22 -15.39 -24.48 27.14
N GLU A 23 -15.78 -24.75 25.90
CA GLU A 23 -14.88 -25.02 24.77
C GLU A 23 -14.06 -23.78 24.38
N ALA A 24 -14.70 -22.61 24.23
CA ALA A 24 -14.01 -21.35 23.96
C ALA A 24 -13.01 -20.95 25.06
N HIS A 25 -13.34 -21.23 26.33
CA HIS A 25 -12.46 -21.05 27.48
C HIS A 25 -11.27 -22.04 27.43
N HIS A 26 -11.53 -23.31 27.12
CA HIS A 26 -10.48 -24.32 27.00
C HIS A 26 -9.47 -23.99 25.89
N HIS A 27 -9.94 -23.56 24.71
CA HIS A 27 -9.06 -23.12 23.63
C HIS A 27 -8.24 -21.88 24.03
N LEU A 28 -8.84 -20.88 24.69
CA LEU A 28 -8.09 -19.72 25.19
C LEU A 28 -6.99 -20.14 26.19
N LEU A 29 -7.32 -21.01 27.15
CA LEU A 29 -6.37 -21.52 28.14
C LEU A 29 -5.17 -22.20 27.47
N LEU A 30 -5.41 -23.12 26.53
CA LEU A 30 -4.35 -23.75 25.75
C LEU A 30 -3.55 -22.73 24.93
N GLY A 31 -4.22 -21.71 24.37
CA GLY A 31 -3.59 -20.61 23.63
C GLY A 31 -2.59 -19.81 24.48
N ILE A 32 -2.95 -19.51 25.72
CA ILE A 32 -2.09 -18.83 26.70
C ILE A 32 -0.95 -19.76 27.15
N ILE A 33 -1.19 -21.06 27.29
CA ILE A 33 -0.13 -22.05 27.60
C ILE A 33 0.92 -22.12 26.49
N THR A 34 0.53 -22.10 25.20
CA THR A 34 1.48 -22.02 24.07
C THR A 34 2.36 -20.76 24.13
N CYS A 35 1.88 -19.66 24.71
CA CYS A 35 2.69 -18.46 24.96
C CYS A 35 3.84 -18.71 25.98
N GLY A 36 3.91 -19.88 26.61
CA GLY A 36 4.93 -20.27 27.57
C GLY A 36 4.55 -19.98 29.03
N ILE A 37 3.26 -19.77 29.29
CA ILE A 37 2.72 -19.50 30.62
C ILE A 37 2.25 -20.85 31.22
N PRO A 38 2.74 -21.26 32.40
CA PRO A 38 2.27 -22.49 33.05
C PRO A 38 0.76 -22.50 33.28
N GLN A 39 0.11 -23.65 33.11
CA GLN A 39 -1.36 -23.79 33.23
C GLN A 39 -1.95 -23.12 34.50
N PRO A 40 -1.42 -23.33 35.73
CA PRO A 40 -2.00 -22.71 36.94
C PRO A 40 -1.87 -21.18 36.98
N MET A 41 -0.97 -20.60 36.17
CA MET A 41 -0.86 -19.14 35.99
C MET A 41 -1.80 -18.65 34.89
N ALA A 42 -1.99 -19.44 33.83
CA ALA A 42 -2.89 -19.11 32.73
C ALA A 42 -4.36 -19.10 33.19
N GLU A 43 -4.80 -20.13 33.92
CA GLU A 43 -6.11 -20.21 34.56
C GLU A 43 -6.34 -18.99 35.46
N ARG A 44 -5.41 -18.74 36.40
CA ARG A 44 -5.48 -17.59 37.29
C ARG A 44 -5.49 -16.24 36.56
N PHE A 45 -4.76 -16.10 35.47
CA PHE A 45 -4.77 -14.87 34.67
C PHE A 45 -6.13 -14.66 33.98
N MET A 46 -6.75 -15.73 33.46
CA MET A 46 -8.09 -15.65 32.87
C MET A 46 -9.14 -15.29 33.93
N ASP A 47 -9.11 -15.95 35.08
CA ASP A 47 -10.03 -15.71 36.22
C ASP A 47 -9.88 -14.28 36.77
N GLU A 48 -8.65 -13.83 37.04
CA GLU A 48 -8.38 -12.49 37.61
C GLU A 48 -8.77 -11.35 36.66
N GLN A 49 -8.85 -11.61 35.36
CA GLN A 49 -9.23 -10.62 34.34
C GLN A 49 -10.66 -10.80 33.80
N GLY A 50 -11.35 -11.88 34.19
CA GLY A 50 -12.69 -12.20 33.70
C GLY A 50 -12.75 -12.49 32.20
N ILE A 51 -11.66 -12.99 31.60
CA ILE A 51 -11.57 -13.26 30.16
C ILE A 51 -11.90 -14.73 29.89
N ALA A 52 -13.13 -15.00 29.46
CA ALA A 52 -13.63 -16.35 29.22
C ALA A 52 -13.35 -16.86 27.80
N SER A 53 -13.00 -15.99 26.84
CA SER A 53 -12.79 -16.39 25.45
C SER A 53 -11.71 -15.58 24.71
N ALA A 54 -11.08 -16.20 23.71
CA ALA A 54 -10.15 -15.50 22.81
C ALA A 54 -10.82 -14.34 22.06
N ARG A 55 -12.15 -14.41 21.87
CA ARG A 55 -12.97 -13.33 21.33
C ARG A 55 -12.99 -12.11 22.24
N GLU A 56 -13.15 -12.28 23.54
CA GLU A 56 -13.05 -11.18 24.52
C GLU A 56 -11.63 -10.62 24.58
N LEU A 57 -10.61 -11.49 24.65
CA LEU A 57 -9.19 -11.07 24.62
C LEU A 57 -8.90 -10.17 23.40
N SER A 58 -9.48 -10.50 22.23
CA SER A 58 -9.31 -9.74 20.98
C SER A 58 -9.92 -8.33 20.99
N MET A 59 -10.76 -8.00 21.97
CA MET A 59 -11.40 -6.68 22.09
C MET A 59 -10.61 -5.71 22.97
N LEU A 60 -9.68 -6.20 23.79
CA LEU A 60 -8.87 -5.38 24.69
C LEU A 60 -7.89 -4.48 23.92
N SER A 61 -7.62 -3.28 24.45
CA SER A 61 -6.52 -2.42 24.00
C SER A 61 -5.15 -3.03 24.33
N ASP A 62 -4.08 -2.47 23.76
CA ASP A 62 -2.72 -2.93 24.06
C ASP A 62 -2.27 -2.54 25.47
N GLU A 63 -2.75 -1.38 25.93
CA GLU A 63 -2.58 -0.83 27.27
C GLU A 63 -3.39 -1.61 28.31
N GLU A 64 -4.58 -2.09 27.95
CA GLU A 64 -5.39 -2.98 28.79
C GLU A 64 -4.71 -4.33 29.00
N VAL A 65 -4.14 -4.95 27.94
CA VAL A 65 -3.35 -6.19 28.07
C VAL A 65 -2.10 -5.98 28.96
N GLU A 66 -1.41 -4.85 28.83
CA GLU A 66 -0.29 -4.52 29.72
C GLU A 66 -0.73 -4.29 31.17
N SER A 67 -1.90 -3.67 31.37
CA SER A 67 -2.47 -3.40 32.69
C SER A 67 -2.94 -4.70 33.36
N ALA A 68 -3.55 -5.60 32.62
CA ALA A 68 -3.91 -6.96 33.05
C ALA A 68 -2.68 -7.73 33.57
N VAL A 69 -1.60 -7.75 32.79
CA VAL A 69 -0.34 -8.39 33.20
C VAL A 69 0.29 -7.70 34.41
N LYS A 70 0.20 -6.36 34.52
CA LYS A 70 0.63 -5.63 35.72
C LYS A 70 -0.20 -6.04 36.95
N MET A 71 -1.52 -6.13 36.85
CA MET A 71 -2.40 -6.53 37.97
C MET A 71 -2.10 -7.96 38.44
N HIS A 72 -1.98 -8.92 37.52
CA HIS A 72 -1.56 -10.29 37.83
C HIS A 72 -0.19 -10.34 38.54
N ASN A 73 0.79 -9.55 38.09
CA ASN A 73 2.10 -9.47 38.74
C ASN A 73 2.10 -8.83 40.14
N HIS A 74 1.06 -8.05 40.48
CA HIS A 74 0.83 -7.47 41.82
C HIS A 74 0.03 -8.41 42.73
N SER A 75 -0.83 -9.28 42.18
CA SER A 75 -1.60 -10.28 42.94
C SER A 75 -0.73 -11.43 43.49
N ILE A 76 0.55 -11.49 43.12
CA ILE A 76 1.54 -12.46 43.61
C ILE A 76 2.32 -11.88 44.80
N LYS A 77 2.04 -12.40 46.00
CA LYS A 77 2.69 -11.99 47.26
C LYS A 77 4.21 -12.17 47.21
N MET A 78 4.94 -11.15 47.68
CA MET A 78 6.40 -10.94 47.53
C MET A 78 7.35 -12.04 48.08
N GLY A 79 6.83 -13.14 48.66
CA GLY A 79 7.64 -14.27 49.14
C GLY A 79 7.61 -15.53 48.26
N ARG A 80 6.69 -15.63 47.27
CA ARG A 80 6.62 -16.81 46.39
C ARG A 80 7.16 -16.49 45.00
N VAL A 81 8.32 -17.09 44.72
CA VAL A 81 8.89 -17.47 43.42
C VAL A 81 8.78 -16.41 42.29
N ARG A 82 9.91 -15.79 41.92
CA ARG A 82 10.01 -14.88 40.76
C ARG A 82 9.51 -15.51 39.44
N GLU A 83 9.60 -16.82 39.32
CA GLU A 83 9.16 -17.62 38.16
C GLU A 83 7.66 -17.49 37.87
N LEU A 84 6.85 -17.14 38.88
CA LEU A 84 5.41 -16.91 38.71
C LEU A 84 5.08 -15.53 38.11
N LYS A 85 6.05 -14.65 37.89
CA LYS A 85 5.79 -13.31 37.32
C LYS A 85 5.89 -13.32 35.79
N LEU A 86 4.90 -12.73 35.15
CA LEU A 86 4.84 -12.55 33.70
C LEU A 86 5.80 -11.43 33.26
N GLY A 87 6.93 -11.79 32.65
CA GLY A 87 7.89 -10.84 32.07
C GLY A 87 7.46 -10.30 30.70
N ILE A 88 8.25 -9.35 30.16
CA ILE A 88 8.02 -8.66 28.87
C ILE A 88 7.81 -9.64 27.70
N GLY A 89 8.53 -10.77 27.70
CA GLY A 89 8.36 -11.82 26.69
C GLY A 89 6.97 -12.46 26.68
N HIS A 90 6.32 -12.59 27.84
CA HIS A 90 4.94 -13.08 27.94
C HIS A 90 3.94 -12.03 27.44
N VAL A 91 4.12 -10.75 27.80
CA VAL A 91 3.30 -9.63 27.29
C VAL A 91 3.27 -9.62 25.77
N LYS A 92 4.44 -9.69 25.11
CA LYS A 92 4.52 -9.71 23.64
C LYS A 92 3.76 -10.88 23.01
N LYS A 93 3.79 -12.07 23.63
CA LYS A 93 3.08 -13.25 23.13
C LYS A 93 1.58 -13.22 23.40
N ILE A 94 1.12 -12.66 24.53
CA ILE A 94 -0.31 -12.42 24.79
C ILE A 94 -0.85 -11.40 23.79
N LYS A 95 -0.10 -10.33 23.49
CA LYS A 95 -0.44 -9.37 22.43
C LYS A 95 -0.53 -10.05 21.05
N ALA A 96 0.35 -11.00 20.74
CA ALA A 96 0.27 -11.81 19.52
C ALA A 96 -0.97 -12.73 19.49
N LEU A 97 -1.33 -13.36 20.62
CA LEU A 97 -2.56 -14.16 20.72
C LEU A 97 -3.82 -13.29 20.52
N LYS A 98 -3.89 -12.13 21.18
CA LYS A 98 -4.92 -11.09 20.97
C LYS A 98 -5.03 -10.74 19.49
N TYR A 99 -3.91 -10.39 18.85
CA TYR A 99 -3.84 -10.02 17.44
C TYR A 99 -4.38 -11.15 16.55
N HIS A 100 -3.91 -12.38 16.75
CA HIS A 100 -4.34 -13.54 15.98
C HIS A 100 -5.84 -13.83 16.14
N ALA A 101 -6.35 -13.76 17.37
CA ALA A 101 -7.78 -13.92 17.64
C ALA A 101 -8.61 -12.80 16.98
N ALA A 102 -8.12 -11.55 16.97
CA ALA A 102 -8.76 -10.46 16.25
C ALA A 102 -8.78 -10.70 14.73
N VAL A 103 -7.69 -11.22 14.16
CA VAL A 103 -7.61 -11.63 12.75
C VAL A 103 -8.64 -12.69 12.40
N LEU A 104 -8.70 -13.79 13.16
CA LEU A 104 -9.69 -14.84 12.93
C LEU A 104 -11.12 -14.29 13.03
N ARG A 105 -11.39 -13.44 14.04
CA ARG A 105 -12.68 -12.78 14.23
C ARG A 105 -13.08 -11.89 13.04
N MET A 106 -12.13 -11.17 12.43
CA MET A 106 -12.34 -10.41 11.18
C MET A 106 -12.59 -11.30 9.97
N GLN A 107 -12.08 -12.54 9.96
CA GLN A 107 -12.33 -13.55 8.93
C GLN A 107 -13.60 -14.38 9.19
N GLY A 108 -14.36 -14.09 10.25
CA GLY A 108 -15.53 -14.88 10.65
C GLY A 108 -15.20 -16.26 11.22
N ARG A 109 -13.95 -16.47 11.66
CA ARG A 109 -13.44 -17.72 12.24
C ARG A 109 -13.27 -17.58 13.75
N GLU A 110 -13.38 -18.69 14.46
CA GLU A 110 -13.08 -18.76 15.89
C GLU A 110 -11.65 -19.25 16.13
N PHE A 111 -11.14 -18.98 17.33
CA PHE A 111 -9.79 -19.37 17.72
C PHE A 111 -9.79 -20.83 18.20
N MET A 112 -9.07 -21.69 17.49
CA MET A 112 -8.83 -23.08 17.87
C MET A 112 -7.37 -23.23 18.31
N SER A 113 -7.15 -23.81 19.49
CA SER A 113 -5.82 -24.00 20.09
C SER A 113 -4.84 -24.75 19.19
N ASP A 114 -5.35 -25.69 18.39
CA ASP A 114 -4.55 -26.65 17.63
C ASP A 114 -3.77 -25.98 16.49
N ASN A 115 -4.28 -24.86 15.99
CA ASN A 115 -3.62 -24.02 14.98
C ASN A 115 -2.61 -23.03 15.60
N TRP A 116 -2.60 -22.90 16.93
CA TRP A 116 -1.75 -21.97 17.67
C TRP A 116 -0.54 -22.70 18.25
N THR A 117 0.49 -22.86 17.41
CA THR A 117 1.77 -23.47 17.77
C THR A 117 2.81 -22.40 18.15
N ARG A 118 3.97 -22.82 18.66
CA ARG A 118 5.10 -21.90 18.91
C ARG A 118 5.59 -21.18 17.65
N GLU A 119 5.43 -21.81 16.48
CA GLU A 119 5.76 -21.22 15.18
C GLU A 119 4.70 -20.19 14.76
N THR A 120 3.41 -20.46 15.00
CA THR A 120 2.32 -19.49 14.81
C THR A 120 2.50 -18.26 15.71
N VAL A 121 2.92 -18.45 16.97
CA VAL A 121 3.27 -17.35 17.88
C VAL A 121 4.40 -16.49 17.31
N ALA A 122 5.51 -17.12 16.91
CA ALA A 122 6.70 -16.41 16.42
C ALA A 122 6.44 -15.66 15.11
N SER A 123 5.74 -16.29 14.16
CA SER A 123 5.35 -15.65 12.89
C SER A 123 4.36 -14.50 13.11
N THR A 124 3.38 -14.65 14.01
CA THR A 124 2.46 -13.55 14.36
C THR A 124 3.21 -12.38 15.00
N MET A 125 4.16 -12.62 15.90
CA MET A 125 5.00 -11.57 16.48
C MET A 125 5.84 -10.84 15.42
N ALA A 126 6.35 -11.56 14.40
CA ALA A 126 7.09 -10.96 13.30
C ALA A 126 6.19 -10.10 12.39
N ILE A 127 4.95 -10.54 12.12
CA ILE A 127 3.95 -9.75 11.39
C ILE A 127 3.66 -8.45 12.14
N MET A 128 3.35 -8.53 13.44
CA MET A 128 3.05 -7.34 14.26
C MET A 128 4.21 -6.32 14.28
N ALA A 129 5.46 -6.80 14.32
CA ALA A 129 6.61 -5.91 14.26
C ALA A 129 6.70 -5.20 12.89
N ALA A 130 6.57 -5.94 11.79
CA ALA A 130 6.62 -5.38 10.44
C ALA A 130 5.46 -4.41 10.14
N GLU A 131 4.29 -4.60 10.75
CA GLU A 131 3.16 -3.66 10.63
C GLU A 131 3.37 -2.36 11.42
N VAL A 132 4.11 -2.41 12.55
CA VAL A 132 4.51 -1.20 13.29
C VAL A 132 5.50 -0.37 12.47
N ASP A 133 6.52 -1.01 11.88
CA ASP A 133 7.53 -0.30 11.07
C ASP A 133 6.92 0.38 9.83
N GLN A 134 5.82 -0.15 9.28
CA GLN A 134 5.10 0.44 8.14
C GLN A 134 4.23 1.65 8.52
N ALA A 135 3.83 1.78 9.79
CA ALA A 135 2.99 2.88 10.25
C ALA A 135 3.73 4.23 10.31
N ASP A 136 5.07 4.22 10.41
CA ASP A 136 5.92 5.41 10.47
C ASP A 136 6.32 5.95 9.07
N THR A 137 6.04 5.20 7.99
CA THR A 137 6.21 5.73 6.62
C THR A 137 5.15 6.78 6.29
N LYS A 138 5.58 7.94 5.75
CA LYS A 138 4.66 8.97 5.24
C LYS A 138 3.68 8.35 4.24
N GLY A 139 2.40 8.30 4.62
CA GLY A 139 1.34 7.67 3.81
C GLY A 139 1.29 8.21 2.38
N PHE A 140 1.24 7.29 1.41
CA PHE A 140 1.00 7.61 0.01
C PHE A 140 -0.38 8.28 -0.15
N ASN A 141 -0.44 9.38 -0.90
CA ASN A 141 -1.67 10.16 -1.11
C ASN A 141 -1.95 10.24 -2.62
N ALA A 142 -2.98 9.53 -3.08
CA ALA A 142 -3.39 9.46 -4.48
C ALA A 142 -3.98 10.77 -5.04
N GLY A 143 -4.06 11.84 -4.23
CA GLY A 143 -4.71 13.09 -4.62
C GLY A 143 -6.24 12.97 -4.70
N PRO A 144 -6.92 13.95 -5.34
CA PRO A 144 -8.37 13.93 -5.51
C PRO A 144 -8.81 13.04 -6.69
N ILE A 145 -9.96 12.38 -6.53
CA ILE A 145 -10.56 11.50 -7.55
C ILE A 145 -11.32 12.37 -8.55
N LYS A 146 -10.62 12.71 -9.64
CA LYS A 146 -11.12 13.55 -10.73
C LYS A 146 -11.90 12.73 -11.76
N ASP A 147 -12.77 13.44 -12.48
CA ASP A 147 -13.39 12.96 -13.71
C ASP A 147 -12.35 12.87 -14.84
N GLY A 148 -12.35 11.79 -15.63
CA GLY A 148 -11.59 11.76 -16.90
C GLY A 148 -10.89 10.44 -17.25
N THR A 149 -9.78 10.59 -17.98
CA THR A 149 -8.99 9.52 -18.61
C THR A 149 -8.03 8.78 -17.68
N ASP A 150 -7.92 9.19 -16.41
CA ASP A 150 -6.93 8.65 -15.48
C ASP A 150 -7.37 7.33 -14.80
N TRP A 151 -8.53 6.81 -15.19
CA TRP A 151 -8.95 5.43 -14.91
C TRP A 151 -8.24 4.44 -15.83
N PRO A 152 -7.65 3.32 -15.34
CA PRO A 152 -7.87 2.73 -14.00
C PRO A 152 -6.89 3.17 -12.90
N GLN A 153 -5.93 4.04 -13.20
CA GLN A 153 -4.78 4.29 -12.33
C GLN A 153 -5.19 4.81 -10.94
N TRP A 154 -6.15 5.73 -10.86
CA TRP A 154 -6.57 6.29 -9.56
C TRP A 154 -7.15 5.22 -8.61
N GLU A 155 -7.75 4.14 -9.10
CA GLU A 155 -8.29 3.09 -8.23
C GLU A 155 -7.18 2.25 -7.60
N SER A 156 -6.16 1.91 -8.40
CA SER A 156 -4.96 1.23 -7.89
C SER A 156 -4.21 2.12 -6.89
N ASP A 157 -4.02 3.40 -7.22
CA ASP A 157 -3.37 4.38 -6.34
C ASP A 157 -4.16 4.56 -5.03
N TYR A 158 -5.49 4.69 -5.11
CA TYR A 158 -6.35 4.84 -3.94
C TYR A 158 -6.41 3.56 -3.10
N PHE A 159 -6.40 2.38 -3.70
CA PHE A 159 -6.29 1.12 -2.96
C PHE A 159 -4.98 1.03 -2.17
N VAL A 160 -3.84 1.40 -2.78
CA VAL A 160 -2.54 1.46 -2.10
C VAL A 160 -2.54 2.46 -0.95
N GLU A 161 -3.12 3.65 -1.13
CA GLU A 161 -3.32 4.61 -0.04
C GLU A 161 -4.14 4.01 1.10
N LEU A 162 -5.27 3.37 0.79
CA LEU A 162 -6.17 2.81 1.80
C LEU A 162 -5.54 1.70 2.64
N CYS A 163 -4.57 0.94 2.11
CA CYS A 163 -3.78 0.00 2.91
C CYS A 163 -2.97 0.73 4.00
N GLY A 164 -2.42 1.91 3.69
CA GLY A 164 -1.67 2.74 4.64
C GLY A 164 -2.55 3.58 5.60
N VAL A 165 -3.84 3.77 5.31
CA VAL A 165 -4.74 4.51 6.21
C VAL A 165 -5.19 3.62 7.37
N LYS A 166 -4.76 3.94 8.58
CA LYS A 166 -5.15 3.24 9.82
C LYS A 166 -6.69 3.17 9.95
N GLY A 167 -7.22 1.96 9.80
CA GLY A 167 -8.65 1.66 9.93
C GLY A 167 -9.05 1.20 11.34
N THR A 168 -10.21 0.54 11.41
CA THR A 168 -10.71 -0.18 12.61
C THR A 168 -10.19 -1.60 12.72
N PHE A 169 -9.62 -2.14 11.65
CA PHE A 169 -9.11 -3.51 11.58
C PHE A 169 -7.73 -3.60 12.23
N THR A 170 -7.43 -4.75 12.85
CA THR A 170 -6.18 -5.00 13.58
C THR A 170 -4.97 -5.18 12.63
N LYS A 171 -5.22 -5.47 11.35
CA LYS A 171 -4.23 -5.65 10.29
C LYS A 171 -3.91 -4.35 9.55
N ALA A 172 -2.71 -4.26 9.00
CA ALA A 172 -2.25 -3.21 8.08
C ALA A 172 -2.88 -3.28 6.66
N VAL A 173 -4.11 -3.80 6.55
CA VAL A 173 -4.97 -3.61 5.37
C VAL A 173 -5.79 -2.31 5.43
N GLY A 174 -5.69 -1.58 6.55
CA GLY A 174 -6.21 -0.23 6.70
C GLY A 174 -7.71 -0.12 6.43
N LEU A 175 -8.09 0.64 5.41
CA LEU A 175 -9.46 0.81 4.91
C LEU A 175 -9.70 0.12 3.56
N ALA A 176 -8.72 -0.63 3.02
CA ALA A 176 -8.76 -1.18 1.67
C ALA A 176 -9.93 -2.17 1.43
N LEU A 177 -10.44 -2.79 2.50
CA LEU A 177 -11.63 -3.64 2.48
C LEU A 177 -12.83 -3.00 1.79
N PHE A 178 -13.08 -1.71 2.06
CA PHE A 178 -14.26 -1.03 1.52
C PHE A 178 -14.09 -0.64 0.04
N ALA A 179 -12.87 -0.65 -0.49
CA ALA A 179 -12.57 -0.40 -1.90
C ALA A 179 -12.43 -1.68 -2.75
N ARG A 180 -12.48 -2.88 -2.14
CA ARG A 180 -12.27 -4.15 -2.86
C ARG A 180 -13.25 -4.34 -4.02
N ASP A 181 -12.87 -5.14 -5.00
CA ASP A 181 -13.76 -5.53 -6.10
C ASP A 181 -14.22 -6.97 -5.94
N ASP A 182 -15.46 -7.18 -5.50
CA ASP A 182 -15.95 -8.53 -5.17
C ASP A 182 -15.97 -9.48 -6.38
N SER A 183 -16.00 -8.94 -7.62
CA SER A 183 -15.81 -9.71 -8.87
C SER A 183 -14.42 -10.33 -9.03
N ARG A 184 -13.39 -9.84 -8.34
CA ARG A 184 -12.02 -10.37 -8.38
C ARG A 184 -11.70 -11.36 -7.25
N LYS A 185 -12.68 -11.75 -6.44
CA LYS A 185 -12.45 -12.65 -5.29
C LYS A 185 -11.75 -13.97 -5.66
N ASP A 186 -12.11 -14.54 -6.81
CA ASP A 186 -11.64 -15.84 -7.28
C ASP A 186 -10.58 -15.71 -8.41
N ASP A 187 -10.00 -14.51 -8.58
CA ASP A 187 -8.92 -14.20 -9.51
C ASP A 187 -7.61 -14.91 -9.05
N PRO A 188 -6.95 -15.72 -9.90
CA PRO A 188 -5.69 -16.38 -9.50
C PRO A 188 -4.55 -15.37 -9.30
N ASP A 189 -4.59 -14.22 -9.97
CA ASP A 189 -3.50 -13.24 -10.03
C ASP A 189 -3.54 -12.20 -8.89
N LEU A 190 -4.35 -12.45 -7.85
CA LEU A 190 -4.40 -11.59 -6.66
C LEU A 190 -3.04 -11.48 -5.96
N THR A 191 -2.65 -10.26 -5.60
CA THR A 191 -1.50 -10.00 -4.75
C THR A 191 -1.71 -10.55 -3.32
N LYS A 192 -0.62 -10.65 -2.54
CA LYS A 192 -0.70 -11.07 -1.13
C LYS A 192 -1.66 -10.19 -0.32
N ILE A 193 -1.63 -8.88 -0.53
CA ILE A 193 -2.46 -7.90 0.18
C ILE A 193 -3.93 -8.00 -0.26
N GLU A 194 -4.21 -8.17 -1.56
CA GLU A 194 -5.60 -8.38 -2.01
C GLU A 194 -6.18 -9.68 -1.45
N ARG A 195 -5.45 -10.80 -1.48
CA ARG A 195 -5.89 -12.06 -0.84
C ARG A 195 -6.20 -11.88 0.65
N GLU A 196 -5.44 -11.04 1.34
CA GLU A 196 -5.66 -10.72 2.74
C GLU A 196 -6.92 -9.87 2.95
N VAL A 197 -7.16 -8.87 2.10
CA VAL A 197 -8.40 -8.07 2.06
C VAL A 197 -9.63 -8.94 1.75
N PHE A 198 -9.55 -9.88 0.81
CA PHE A 198 -10.63 -10.83 0.51
C PHE A 198 -10.87 -11.87 1.61
N SER A 199 -9.88 -12.13 2.48
CA SER A 199 -10.06 -13.04 3.61
C SER A 199 -10.98 -12.48 4.71
N ILE A 200 -11.14 -11.15 4.77
CA ILE A 200 -11.95 -10.45 5.78
C ILE A 200 -13.41 -10.39 5.33
N ARG A 201 -14.32 -10.65 6.26
CA ARG A 201 -15.77 -10.61 6.00
C ARG A 201 -16.24 -9.14 5.82
N PRO A 202 -17.15 -8.84 4.87
CA PRO A 202 -17.66 -7.48 4.63
C PRO A 202 -18.79 -7.09 5.61
N GLU A 203 -18.70 -7.50 6.88
CA GLU A 203 -19.82 -7.41 7.83
C GLU A 203 -19.37 -7.47 9.31
N GLY A 204 -20.25 -7.01 10.20
CA GLY A 204 -20.08 -7.07 11.65
C GLY A 204 -19.35 -5.85 12.24
N PRO A 205 -19.08 -5.86 13.56
CA PRO A 205 -18.79 -4.62 14.31
C PRO A 205 -17.58 -3.82 13.82
N GLU A 206 -16.55 -4.49 13.32
CA GLU A 206 -15.35 -3.85 12.76
C GLU A 206 -15.64 -3.13 11.44
N TYR A 207 -16.49 -3.75 10.60
CA TYR A 207 -16.96 -3.21 9.33
C TYR A 207 -17.91 -2.04 9.56
N ASP A 208 -18.88 -2.18 10.47
CA ASP A 208 -19.88 -1.16 10.80
C ASP A 208 -19.23 0.11 11.37
N ARG A 209 -18.16 -0.03 12.18
CA ARG A 209 -17.35 1.09 12.67
C ARG A 209 -16.41 1.67 11.60
N GLY A 210 -15.94 0.84 10.68
CA GLY A 210 -14.99 1.23 9.63
C GLY A 210 -15.65 1.96 8.45
N ASN A 211 -16.87 1.58 8.06
CA ASN A 211 -17.55 2.14 6.87
C ASN A 211 -17.74 3.68 6.97
N PRO A 212 -18.12 4.27 8.11
CA PRO A 212 -18.20 5.72 8.28
C PRO A 212 -16.84 6.43 8.35
N ILE A 213 -15.75 5.73 8.69
CA ILE A 213 -14.38 6.26 8.61
C ILE A 213 -13.96 6.31 7.13
N PHE A 214 -14.20 5.22 6.39
CA PHE A 214 -13.97 5.16 4.96
C PHE A 214 -14.79 6.18 4.18
N PHE A 215 -16.07 6.38 4.53
CA PHE A 215 -16.90 7.44 3.92
C PHE A 215 -16.26 8.81 4.06
N ARG A 216 -15.83 9.20 5.27
CA ARG A 216 -15.19 10.51 5.50
C ARG A 216 -13.86 10.65 4.77
N HIS A 217 -13.08 9.57 4.66
CA HIS A 217 -11.86 9.55 3.85
C HIS A 217 -12.18 9.77 2.37
N PHE A 218 -13.14 9.02 1.83
CA PHE A 218 -13.56 9.06 0.43
C PHE A 218 -14.22 10.40 0.06
N GLN A 219 -15.05 10.97 0.94
CA GLN A 219 -15.67 12.28 0.76
C GLN A 219 -14.64 13.39 0.57
N ASN A 220 -13.51 13.34 1.29
CA ASN A 220 -12.40 14.29 1.09
C ASN A 220 -11.71 14.12 -0.27
N LYS A 221 -11.70 12.89 -0.83
CA LYS A 221 -11.06 12.56 -2.12
C LYS A 221 -11.89 12.99 -3.31
N VAL A 222 -13.21 12.89 -3.23
CA VAL A 222 -14.13 13.39 -4.28
C VAL A 222 -14.44 14.88 -4.14
N LYS A 223 -13.89 15.55 -3.12
CA LYS A 223 -14.21 16.96 -2.84
C LYS A 223 -13.82 17.88 -3.99
N ARG A 224 -14.73 18.77 -4.40
CA ARG A 224 -14.66 19.65 -5.58
C ARG A 224 -14.52 18.92 -6.93
N THR A 225 -15.01 17.67 -7.06
CA THR A 225 -15.13 16.96 -8.35
C THR A 225 -16.60 16.59 -8.61
N SER A 226 -16.96 16.13 -9.83
CA SER A 226 -18.37 15.86 -10.13
C SER A 226 -18.96 14.73 -9.26
N HIS A 227 -18.08 13.87 -8.75
CA HIS A 227 -18.39 12.77 -7.85
C HIS A 227 -18.99 13.19 -6.50
N GLU A 228 -18.90 14.46 -6.07
CA GLU A 228 -19.64 14.95 -4.89
C GLU A 228 -21.15 14.69 -5.02
N VAL A 229 -21.71 14.88 -6.23
CA VAL A 229 -23.14 14.66 -6.51
C VAL A 229 -23.47 13.17 -6.48
N VAL A 230 -22.55 12.32 -6.94
CA VAL A 230 -22.72 10.85 -6.95
C VAL A 230 -22.74 10.28 -5.53
N ILE A 231 -21.94 10.84 -4.60
CA ILE A 231 -21.92 10.37 -3.21
C ILE A 231 -22.97 11.03 -2.30
N ALA A 232 -23.64 12.09 -2.76
CA ALA A 232 -24.61 12.85 -1.96
C ALA A 232 -25.71 12.00 -1.29
N PRO A 233 -26.30 10.96 -1.92
CA PRO A 233 -27.31 10.11 -1.28
C PRO A 233 -26.81 9.36 -0.04
N PHE A 234 -25.49 9.13 0.08
CA PHE A 234 -24.88 8.34 1.16
C PHE A 234 -24.38 9.19 2.33
N VAL A 235 -24.48 10.53 2.25
CA VAL A 235 -23.99 11.46 3.30
C VAL A 235 -24.72 11.26 4.62
N ALA A 236 -26.04 11.02 4.58
CA ALA A 236 -26.85 10.84 5.79
C ALA A 236 -26.55 9.52 6.53
N THR A 237 -26.23 8.46 5.80
CA THR A 237 -25.92 7.13 6.35
C THR A 237 -24.43 6.90 6.59
N GLN A 238 -23.55 7.77 6.05
CA GLN A 238 -22.09 7.61 6.01
C GLN A 238 -21.66 6.25 5.41
N ASP A 239 -22.37 5.80 4.38
CA ASP A 239 -22.11 4.51 3.74
C ASP A 239 -20.99 4.62 2.69
N GLY A 240 -19.76 4.45 3.15
CA GLY A 240 -18.55 4.56 2.34
C GLY A 240 -18.48 3.52 1.22
N ARG A 241 -18.79 2.26 1.51
CA ARG A 241 -18.75 1.16 0.53
C ARG A 241 -19.66 1.44 -0.65
N ASN A 242 -20.93 1.79 -0.39
CA ASN A 242 -21.89 2.02 -1.47
C ASN A 242 -21.64 3.35 -2.18
N ALA A 243 -21.16 4.40 -1.49
CA ALA A 243 -20.69 5.63 -2.12
C ALA A 243 -19.54 5.38 -3.11
N PHE A 244 -18.56 4.56 -2.71
CA PHE A 244 -17.43 4.18 -3.55
C PHE A 244 -17.85 3.32 -4.75
N LEU A 245 -18.73 2.33 -4.54
CA LEU A 245 -19.31 1.53 -5.62
C LEU A 245 -20.13 2.38 -6.60
N ALA A 246 -20.88 3.38 -6.12
CA ALA A 246 -21.62 4.31 -6.98
C ALA A 246 -20.70 5.15 -7.86
N VAL A 247 -19.55 5.61 -7.35
CA VAL A 247 -18.52 6.31 -8.14
C VAL A 247 -17.84 5.37 -9.15
N ARG A 248 -17.46 4.14 -8.75
CA ARG A 248 -16.93 3.10 -9.65
C ARG A 248 -17.93 2.82 -10.79
N ALA A 249 -19.21 2.66 -10.47
CA ALA A 249 -20.27 2.42 -11.44
C ALA A 249 -20.49 3.63 -12.37
N HIS A 250 -20.48 4.86 -11.82
CA HIS A 250 -20.60 6.08 -12.63
C HIS A 250 -19.46 6.20 -13.65
N GLN A 251 -18.21 5.98 -13.21
CA GLN A 251 -17.05 6.03 -14.12
C GLN A 251 -16.99 4.88 -15.12
N ASN A 252 -17.54 3.71 -14.79
CA ASN A 252 -17.64 2.58 -15.72
C ASN A 252 -18.94 2.56 -16.54
N GLY A 253 -19.78 3.59 -16.40
CA GLY A 253 -20.92 3.82 -17.28
C GLY A 253 -20.49 3.99 -18.74
N VAL A 254 -21.34 3.54 -19.66
CA VAL A 254 -21.07 3.48 -21.10
C VAL A 254 -20.56 4.82 -21.66
N ASP A 255 -21.18 5.93 -21.28
CA ASP A 255 -20.78 7.28 -21.72
C ASP A 255 -19.37 7.65 -21.28
N GLN A 256 -18.98 7.30 -20.05
CA GLN A 256 -17.64 7.60 -19.52
C GLN A 256 -16.60 6.68 -20.17
N VAL A 257 -16.91 5.40 -20.36
CA VAL A 257 -16.10 4.46 -21.16
C VAL A 257 -15.86 5.01 -22.56
N GLN A 258 -16.92 5.42 -23.29
CA GLN A 258 -16.80 5.98 -24.63
C GLN A 258 -16.02 7.30 -24.66
N LYS A 259 -16.23 8.20 -23.69
CA LYS A 259 -15.43 9.44 -23.55
C LYS A 259 -13.94 9.13 -23.35
N ARG A 260 -13.60 8.15 -22.50
CA ARG A 260 -12.21 7.72 -22.26
C ARG A 260 -11.58 7.12 -23.52
N ILE A 261 -12.29 6.22 -24.20
CA ILE A 261 -11.86 5.65 -25.50
C ILE A 261 -11.62 6.75 -26.54
N ALA A 262 -12.57 7.68 -26.69
CA ALA A 262 -12.47 8.77 -27.67
C ALA A 262 -11.31 9.72 -27.34
N ALA A 263 -11.08 10.02 -26.06
CA ALA A 263 -9.93 10.82 -25.62
C ALA A 263 -8.60 10.10 -25.87
N ALA A 264 -8.51 8.80 -25.51
CA ALA A 264 -7.31 8.00 -25.76
C ALA A 264 -6.99 7.89 -27.26
N LYS A 265 -8.01 7.65 -28.11
CA LYS A 265 -7.88 7.66 -29.58
C LYS A 265 -7.36 9.00 -30.12
N ARG A 266 -7.82 10.14 -29.58
CA ARG A 266 -7.29 11.47 -29.95
C ARG A 266 -5.83 11.65 -29.56
N VAL A 267 -5.42 11.20 -28.37
CA VAL A 267 -4.03 11.33 -27.93
C VAL A 267 -3.08 10.49 -28.78
N ILE A 268 -3.48 9.28 -29.19
CA ILE A 268 -2.66 8.39 -30.04
C ILE A 268 -2.93 8.56 -31.54
N ASP A 269 -3.63 9.62 -31.95
CA ASP A 269 -3.99 9.84 -33.36
C ASP A 269 -2.73 10.09 -34.22
N PRO A 270 -2.58 9.44 -35.39
CA PRO A 270 -1.35 9.50 -36.18
C PRO A 270 -1.14 10.86 -36.87
N VAL A 271 -2.13 11.75 -36.88
CA VAL A 271 -2.08 13.05 -37.55
C VAL A 271 -2.14 14.20 -36.54
N ASN A 272 -3.00 14.07 -35.52
CA ASN A 272 -3.34 15.13 -34.57
C ASN A 272 -3.01 14.78 -33.11
N GLY A 273 -2.47 13.59 -32.85
CA GLY A 273 -2.13 13.13 -31.50
C GLY A 273 -0.89 13.80 -30.92
N ILE A 274 -0.52 13.36 -29.71
CA ILE A 274 0.70 13.81 -29.03
C ILE A 274 1.93 13.59 -29.94
N GLN A 275 2.90 14.51 -29.87
CA GLN A 275 4.07 14.53 -30.71
C GLN A 275 5.31 14.83 -29.87
N TYR A 276 6.38 14.08 -30.06
CA TYR A 276 7.68 14.40 -29.51
C TYR A 276 8.45 15.28 -30.51
N ASN A 277 8.77 16.52 -30.12
CA ASN A 277 9.49 17.45 -30.99
C ASN A 277 11.00 17.36 -30.80
N ARG A 278 11.46 17.44 -29.54
CA ARG A 278 12.87 17.41 -29.11
C ARG A 278 12.92 17.39 -27.58
N GLU A 279 14.01 16.89 -27.01
CA GLU A 279 14.18 16.64 -25.57
C GLU A 279 14.13 17.90 -24.67
N TYR A 280 14.20 19.10 -25.26
CA TYR A 280 14.08 20.38 -24.55
C TYR A 280 12.73 21.09 -24.77
N GLU A 281 11.77 20.39 -25.36
CA GLU A 281 10.37 20.81 -25.45
C GLU A 281 9.49 19.79 -24.70
N MET A 282 8.30 20.24 -24.26
CA MET A 282 7.31 19.35 -23.69
C MET A 282 6.49 18.69 -24.82
N PRO A 283 6.23 17.37 -24.78
CA PRO A 283 6.72 16.39 -23.80
C PRO A 283 8.18 15.98 -24.06
N SER A 284 8.92 15.61 -23.00
CA SER A 284 10.18 14.87 -23.13
C SER A 284 9.95 13.48 -23.75
N PHE A 285 11.01 12.78 -24.17
CA PHE A 285 10.82 11.45 -24.78
C PHE A 285 10.20 10.43 -23.82
N ASP A 286 10.58 10.49 -22.54
CA ASP A 286 10.01 9.64 -21.47
C ASP A 286 8.54 9.97 -21.18
N GLU A 287 8.19 11.27 -21.08
CA GLU A 287 6.80 11.72 -20.91
C GLU A 287 5.92 11.31 -22.10
N TYR A 288 6.45 11.39 -23.32
CA TYR A 288 5.80 10.97 -24.55
C TYR A 288 5.55 9.46 -24.57
N CYS A 289 6.57 8.65 -24.28
CA CYS A 289 6.45 7.18 -24.20
C CYS A 289 5.50 6.74 -23.09
N THR A 290 5.56 7.38 -21.92
CA THR A 290 4.65 7.15 -20.79
C THR A 290 3.21 7.51 -21.17
N THR A 291 2.99 8.64 -21.83
CA THR A 291 1.67 9.08 -22.28
C THR A 291 1.08 8.13 -23.33
N LEU A 292 1.86 7.70 -24.32
CA LEU A 292 1.43 6.70 -25.30
C LEU A 292 1.07 5.38 -24.62
N SER A 293 1.96 4.86 -23.77
CA SER A 293 1.75 3.58 -23.04
C SER A 293 0.46 3.60 -22.19
N LYS A 294 0.22 4.71 -21.47
CA LYS A 294 -1.01 4.92 -20.70
C LYS A 294 -2.26 4.87 -21.58
N ASN A 295 -2.25 5.53 -22.75
CA ASN A 295 -3.41 5.55 -23.63
C ASN A 295 -3.64 4.22 -24.38
N PHE A 296 -2.58 3.49 -24.72
CA PHE A 296 -2.72 2.11 -25.22
C PHE A 296 -3.34 1.17 -24.17
N ARG A 297 -2.93 1.29 -22.90
CA ARG A 297 -3.52 0.52 -21.78
C ARG A 297 -5.01 0.84 -21.59
N ILE A 298 -5.43 2.10 -21.74
CA ILE A 298 -6.86 2.48 -21.71
C ILE A 298 -7.63 1.73 -22.80
N LEU A 299 -7.15 1.69 -24.04
CA LEU A 299 -7.84 0.96 -25.12
C LEU A 299 -7.85 -0.54 -24.90
N GLU A 300 -6.73 -1.12 -24.42
CA GLU A 300 -6.59 -2.54 -24.12
C GLU A 300 -7.59 -3.01 -23.05
N VAL A 301 -7.69 -2.29 -21.93
CA VAL A 301 -8.68 -2.57 -20.85
C VAL A 301 -10.12 -2.48 -21.37
N ASN A 302 -10.39 -1.59 -22.34
CA ASN A 302 -11.72 -1.42 -22.93
C ASN A 302 -11.95 -2.28 -24.19
N LYS A 303 -11.15 -3.32 -24.43
CA LYS A 303 -11.26 -4.29 -25.55
C LYS A 303 -11.08 -3.70 -26.96
N GLU A 304 -10.49 -2.52 -27.06
CA GLU A 304 -10.07 -1.89 -28.33
C GLU A 304 -8.54 -1.82 -28.48
N GLY A 305 -7.84 -2.76 -27.85
CA GLY A 305 -6.38 -2.81 -27.82
C GLY A 305 -5.74 -2.84 -29.22
N MET A 306 -4.69 -2.06 -29.40
CA MET A 306 -3.90 -2.04 -30.63
C MET A 306 -2.80 -3.11 -30.61
N SER A 307 -2.51 -3.71 -31.78
CA SER A 307 -1.38 -4.63 -31.95
C SER A 307 -0.05 -3.93 -31.63
N VAL A 308 0.96 -4.69 -31.15
CA VAL A 308 2.28 -4.13 -30.81
C VAL A 308 2.90 -3.38 -31.99
N GLN A 309 2.78 -3.96 -33.20
CA GLN A 309 3.17 -3.31 -34.46
C GLN A 309 2.52 -1.93 -34.64
N SER A 310 1.21 -1.82 -34.40
CA SER A 310 0.51 -0.54 -34.49
C SER A 310 0.93 0.46 -33.40
N ARG A 311 1.29 -0.02 -32.19
CA ARG A 311 1.83 0.83 -31.11
C ARG A 311 3.19 1.42 -31.53
N CYS A 312 4.10 0.58 -32.03
CA CYS A 312 5.40 1.00 -32.54
C CYS A 312 5.25 1.97 -33.73
N ASP A 313 4.38 1.67 -34.70
CA ASP A 313 4.12 2.54 -35.85
C ASP A 313 3.59 3.93 -35.40
N ARG A 314 2.79 4.01 -34.33
CA ARG A 314 2.38 5.30 -33.73
C ARG A 314 3.56 6.06 -33.13
N LEU A 315 4.38 5.42 -32.28
CA LEU A 315 5.60 6.01 -31.71
C LEU A 315 6.49 6.62 -32.79
N TYR A 316 6.72 5.87 -33.87
CA TYR A 316 7.57 6.32 -34.97
C TYR A 316 6.93 7.38 -35.88
N SER A 317 5.59 7.47 -35.95
CA SER A 317 4.89 8.46 -36.80
C SER A 317 4.90 9.87 -36.22
N ARG A 318 4.91 10.01 -34.90
CA ARG A 318 4.81 11.30 -34.18
C ARG A 318 6.12 11.70 -33.47
N THR A 319 7.24 11.26 -34.02
CA THR A 319 8.60 11.62 -33.63
C THR A 319 9.29 12.34 -34.80
N PRO A 320 8.95 13.61 -35.13
CA PRO A 320 9.73 14.41 -36.07
C PRO A 320 11.18 14.56 -35.62
N VAL A 321 12.11 14.33 -36.54
CA VAL A 321 13.56 14.32 -36.28
C VAL A 321 14.30 15.52 -36.86
N GLY A 322 13.56 16.48 -37.43
CA GLY A 322 14.09 17.74 -37.96
C GLY A 322 15.32 17.54 -38.86
N ASN A 323 16.41 18.21 -38.50
CA ASN A 323 17.72 18.08 -39.16
C ASN A 323 18.69 17.14 -38.43
N ASN A 324 18.25 16.41 -37.39
CA ASN A 324 19.12 15.49 -36.66
C ASN A 324 19.25 14.15 -37.40
N GLU A 325 20.40 13.93 -38.05
CA GLU A 325 20.67 12.72 -38.84
C GLU A 325 20.82 11.46 -37.98
N GLN A 326 21.35 11.56 -36.77
CA GLN A 326 21.45 10.44 -35.83
C GLN A 326 20.05 9.92 -35.48
N MET A 327 19.11 10.82 -35.17
CA MET A 327 17.72 10.46 -34.91
C MET A 327 16.98 9.94 -36.15
N LYS A 328 17.29 10.43 -37.36
CA LYS A 328 16.77 9.85 -38.62
C LYS A 328 17.20 8.39 -38.77
N PHE A 329 18.48 8.10 -38.55
CA PHE A 329 19.03 6.75 -38.64
C PHE A 329 18.50 5.81 -37.54
N ALA A 330 18.36 6.33 -36.31
CA ALA A 330 17.76 5.59 -35.20
C ALA A 330 16.29 5.22 -35.46
N LEU A 331 15.46 6.17 -35.93
CA LEU A 331 14.07 5.86 -36.30
C LEU A 331 13.96 4.85 -37.44
N PHE A 332 14.84 4.92 -38.44
CA PHE A 332 14.89 3.92 -39.51
C PHE A 332 15.23 2.54 -38.94
N THR A 333 16.28 2.45 -38.13
CA THR A 333 16.72 1.19 -37.51
C THR A 333 15.64 0.59 -36.58
N ALA A 334 14.94 1.43 -35.81
CA ALA A 334 13.86 1.00 -34.93
C ALA A 334 12.64 0.46 -35.72
N ARG A 335 12.26 1.14 -36.82
CA ARG A 335 11.19 0.69 -37.73
C ARG A 335 11.48 -0.67 -38.36
N GLU A 336 12.73 -0.93 -38.74
CA GLU A 336 13.12 -2.20 -39.36
C GLU A 336 13.31 -3.34 -38.34
N ARG A 337 13.90 -3.06 -37.16
CA ARG A 337 14.33 -4.12 -36.22
C ARG A 337 13.44 -4.34 -35.01
N PHE A 338 12.70 -3.33 -34.57
CA PHE A 338 11.92 -3.36 -33.32
C PHE A 338 10.43 -3.09 -33.57
N ARG A 339 9.95 -3.31 -34.80
CA ARG A 339 8.56 -3.05 -35.17
C ARG A 339 7.55 -3.86 -34.33
N GLU A 340 7.92 -5.06 -33.90
CA GLU A 340 7.05 -5.97 -33.15
C GLU A 340 7.35 -5.99 -31.64
N ASP A 341 8.29 -5.18 -31.17
CA ASP A 341 8.74 -5.16 -29.77
C ASP A 341 8.76 -3.73 -29.21
N TRP A 342 7.66 -3.34 -28.56
CA TRP A 342 7.49 -2.02 -27.94
C TRP A 342 8.59 -1.70 -26.92
N ALA A 343 8.97 -2.67 -26.09
CA ALA A 343 9.94 -2.44 -25.02
C ALA A 343 11.33 -2.15 -25.61
N LYS A 344 11.79 -2.96 -26.56
CA LYS A 344 13.07 -2.72 -27.25
C LYS A 344 13.04 -1.43 -28.08
N ALA A 345 11.92 -1.11 -28.73
CA ALA A 345 11.76 0.12 -29.50
C ALA A 345 11.90 1.38 -28.62
N VAL A 346 11.25 1.40 -27.45
CA VAL A 346 11.32 2.52 -26.50
C VAL A 346 12.73 2.67 -25.92
N VAL A 347 13.35 1.58 -25.45
CA VAL A 347 14.71 1.62 -24.89
C VAL A 347 15.72 2.12 -25.92
N TYR A 348 15.73 1.51 -27.11
CA TYR A 348 16.67 1.89 -28.17
C TYR A 348 16.53 3.35 -28.63
N LEU A 349 15.29 3.86 -28.72
CA LEU A 349 15.08 5.26 -29.06
C LEU A 349 15.38 6.21 -27.89
N SER A 350 15.21 5.78 -26.64
CA SER A 350 15.61 6.57 -25.46
C SER A 350 17.13 6.77 -25.42
N ASP A 351 17.90 5.72 -25.69
CA ASP A 351 19.37 5.80 -25.78
C ASP A 351 19.80 6.73 -26.93
N ALA A 352 19.18 6.55 -28.12
CA ALA A 352 19.45 7.42 -29.27
C ALA A 352 19.08 8.89 -29.01
N VAL A 353 18.00 9.16 -28.26
CA VAL A 353 17.62 10.53 -27.83
C VAL A 353 18.65 11.10 -26.86
N ALA A 354 19.18 10.32 -25.92
CA ALA A 354 20.20 10.76 -24.98
C ALA A 354 21.52 11.14 -25.69
N ASP A 355 21.93 10.34 -26.68
CA ASP A 355 23.10 10.63 -27.53
C ASP A 355 22.88 11.84 -28.45
N ALA A 356 21.67 11.99 -29.00
CA ALA A 356 21.29 13.07 -29.92
C ALA A 356 21.05 14.43 -29.23
N TYR A 357 20.66 14.42 -27.95
CA TYR A 357 20.32 15.60 -27.16
C TYR A 357 21.03 15.60 -25.78
N PRO A 358 22.37 15.53 -25.73
CA PRO A 358 23.12 15.42 -24.47
C PRO A 358 22.87 16.64 -23.57
N ARG A 359 22.57 16.40 -22.29
CA ARG A 359 22.13 17.41 -21.31
C ARG A 359 23.00 18.67 -21.35
N LYS A 360 22.37 19.84 -21.56
CA LYS A 360 23.01 21.17 -21.68
C LYS A 360 24.06 21.51 -20.60
N ASN A 361 24.00 20.89 -19.42
CA ASN A 361 24.95 21.14 -18.33
C ASN A 361 26.36 20.56 -18.57
N ALA A 362 26.54 19.64 -19.53
CA ALA A 362 27.85 19.05 -19.83
C ALA A 362 28.87 20.05 -20.41
N TYR A 363 28.42 21.15 -21.05
CA TYR A 363 29.32 22.09 -21.72
C TYR A 363 29.90 23.18 -20.79
N ASN A 364 29.21 23.50 -19.69
CA ASN A 364 29.62 24.59 -18.79
C ASN A 364 30.74 24.21 -17.81
N GLN A 365 31.07 22.92 -17.65
CA GLN A 365 32.19 22.48 -16.81
C GLN A 365 33.55 22.44 -17.54
N ARG A 366 33.61 22.77 -18.84
CA ARG A 366 34.88 22.73 -19.64
C ARG A 366 35.56 24.09 -19.86
N LYS A 367 35.19 25.14 -19.12
CA LYS A 367 35.85 26.46 -19.16
C LYS A 367 36.73 26.78 -17.93
N ARG A 368 37.83 26.01 -17.78
CA ARG A 368 39.17 26.41 -17.24
C ARG A 368 39.23 26.97 -15.79
N PRO A 369 40.41 27.07 -15.12
CA PRO A 369 41.82 27.12 -15.59
C PRO A 369 42.63 25.87 -15.21
N GLN A 370 43.64 25.41 -15.98
CA GLN A 370 44.86 26.06 -16.48
C GLN A 370 45.83 26.43 -15.33
N ASP A 371 46.73 25.49 -15.01
CA ASP A 371 47.80 25.66 -14.02
C ASP A 371 48.77 26.79 -14.35
N GLY A 372 49.21 27.50 -13.31
CA GLY A 372 50.21 28.56 -13.36
C GLY A 372 50.43 29.14 -11.96
N PRO A 373 51.61 28.99 -11.32
CA PRO A 373 51.74 29.20 -9.88
C PRO A 373 52.12 30.64 -9.46
N ASN A 374 51.53 31.04 -8.33
CA ASN A 374 52.12 31.86 -7.26
C ASN A 374 52.59 33.31 -7.56
N SER A 375 51.94 34.30 -6.94
CA SER A 375 52.65 35.40 -6.25
C SER A 375 51.73 36.17 -5.29
N HIS A 376 52.30 36.62 -4.16
CA HIS A 376 51.63 37.47 -3.17
C HIS A 376 51.42 38.90 -3.66
N ARG A 377 50.36 39.58 -3.18
CA ARG A 377 50.55 40.87 -2.49
C ARG A 377 49.43 41.27 -1.53
N LYS A 378 49.85 42.08 -0.56
CA LYS A 378 49.29 42.39 0.75
C LYS A 378 48.60 43.77 0.76
N GLY A 379 47.73 43.98 1.75
CA GLY A 379 47.30 45.29 2.27
C GLY A 379 45.86 45.65 1.92
N ASP A 380 45.11 46.39 2.72
CA ASP A 380 45.10 46.78 4.15
C ASP A 380 43.85 47.70 4.29
N ASP A 381 43.52 48.17 5.50
CA ASP A 381 42.45 49.15 5.83
C ASP A 381 40.96 48.71 5.62
N GLY A 382 40.03 48.81 6.58
CA GLY A 382 40.17 49.13 8.01
C GLY A 382 38.81 49.35 8.73
N VAL A 383 38.76 48.95 10.02
CA VAL A 383 38.21 49.71 11.18
C VAL A 383 36.68 49.96 11.33
N VAL A 384 36.13 49.54 12.50
CA VAL A 384 34.88 50.06 13.13
C VAL A 384 34.25 49.10 14.18
N CYS A 385 33.00 49.34 14.60
CA CYS A 385 32.29 48.70 15.73
C CYS A 385 31.56 47.41 15.35
N VAL A 386 31.20 46.45 16.23
CA VAL A 386 30.98 46.34 17.70
C VAL A 386 29.53 46.59 18.17
N GLU A 387 29.09 45.69 19.08
CA GLU A 387 27.82 45.55 19.84
C GLU A 387 26.75 44.60 19.25
N GLY A 388 26.32 43.51 19.93
CA GLY A 388 26.87 42.88 21.14
C GLY A 388 25.97 41.76 21.72
N GLY A 389 26.57 40.74 22.35
CA GLY A 389 25.95 39.80 23.31
C GLY A 389 24.93 38.76 22.78
N GLU A 390 24.81 37.55 23.32
CA GLU A 390 25.53 36.91 24.42
C GLU A 390 25.59 35.38 24.23
N LEU A 391 26.68 34.74 24.67
CA LEU A 391 26.91 33.30 24.56
C LEU A 391 26.48 32.57 25.83
N ARG A 392 25.90 31.36 25.73
CA ARG A 392 26.10 30.32 26.74
C ARG A 392 26.45 28.96 26.13
N ASN A 393 27.74 28.63 26.22
CA ASN A 393 28.23 27.27 26.10
C ASN A 393 27.84 26.47 27.34
N VAL A 394 27.45 25.20 27.16
CA VAL A 394 27.79 24.13 28.10
C VAL A 394 28.38 22.99 27.29
N LYS A 395 29.69 22.77 27.45
CA LYS A 395 30.32 21.49 27.12
C LYS A 395 29.98 20.52 28.24
N GLU A 396 29.66 19.28 27.90
CA GLU A 396 30.35 18.14 28.51
C GLU A 396 30.24 16.92 27.61
N GLY A 397 31.36 16.21 27.44
CA GLY A 397 31.45 15.03 26.61
C GLY A 397 32.19 13.92 27.33
N LYS A 398 31.64 12.70 27.26
CA LYS A 398 32.28 11.40 27.45
C LYS A 398 31.54 10.45 26.50
N GLY A 399 32.14 9.64 25.63
CA GLY A 399 33.56 9.35 25.43
C GLY A 399 33.80 7.84 25.57
N LEU A 400 34.30 7.21 24.50
CA LEU A 400 35.02 5.92 24.48
C LEU A 400 34.17 4.63 24.68
N ASP A 401 34.37 3.50 23.97
CA ASP A 401 35.23 3.20 22.80
C ASP A 401 34.97 1.77 22.20
N VAL A 402 35.63 1.46 21.06
CA VAL A 402 36.02 0.14 20.48
C VAL A 402 35.02 -0.77 19.70
N ASN A 403 35.06 -0.62 18.36
CA ASN A 403 35.31 -1.62 17.28
C ASN A 403 34.79 -3.09 17.30
N ASN A 404 34.08 -3.45 16.22
CA ASN A 404 34.52 -4.37 15.14
C ASN A 404 33.53 -4.24 13.95
N VAL A 405 33.90 -3.90 12.70
CA VAL A 405 34.60 -4.72 11.68
C VAL A 405 33.81 -6.04 11.44
N THR A 406 33.16 -6.30 10.29
CA THR A 406 33.68 -6.25 8.90
C THR A 406 32.55 -6.19 7.84
N GLN A 407 32.83 -5.58 6.67
CA GLN A 407 32.29 -5.88 5.30
C GLN A 407 30.78 -6.15 5.06
N ALA A 408 30.12 -5.19 4.38
CA ALA A 408 29.23 -5.48 3.26
C ALA A 408 29.21 -4.29 2.27
N GLN A 409 29.00 -4.62 1.00
CA GLN A 409 29.34 -3.89 -0.22
C GLN A 409 28.49 -2.66 -0.56
N GLU A 410 29.14 -1.76 -1.31
CA GLU A 410 28.62 -1.00 -2.45
C GLU A 410 27.20 -0.41 -2.34
N GLY A 411 27.13 0.88 -2.02
CA GLY A 411 25.91 1.66 -2.13
C GLY A 411 25.57 1.97 -3.60
N GLU A 412 24.55 1.30 -4.13
CA GLU A 412 23.97 1.65 -5.43
C GLU A 412 23.22 2.99 -5.36
N SER A 413 23.61 3.91 -6.24
CA SER A 413 22.86 5.13 -6.53
C SER A 413 21.50 4.79 -7.14
N PHE A 414 20.41 5.18 -6.49
CA PHE A 414 19.06 5.08 -7.06
C PHE A 414 18.92 5.93 -8.34
N ASN A 415 19.17 5.31 -9.50
CA ASN A 415 18.69 5.80 -10.77
C ASN A 415 17.21 5.42 -10.92
N HIS A 416 16.33 6.41 -10.98
CA HIS A 416 15.00 6.20 -11.55
C HIS A 416 15.14 5.90 -13.04
N SER A 417 15.00 4.63 -13.41
CA SER A 417 14.82 4.22 -14.82
C SER A 417 13.99 2.94 -14.88
N LEU A 418 12.96 2.96 -15.74
CA LEU A 418 12.23 1.81 -16.28
C LEU A 418 11.90 0.67 -15.30
N ALA A 419 10.72 0.77 -14.66
CA ALA A 419 10.09 -0.39 -14.04
C ALA A 419 9.83 -1.48 -15.10
N THR A 420 10.38 -2.67 -14.87
CA THR A 420 10.26 -3.83 -15.75
C THR A 420 8.81 -4.30 -15.86
N PHE A 421 8.11 -3.91 -16.93
CA PHE A 421 6.76 -4.40 -17.22
C PHE A 421 6.80 -5.83 -17.77
N VAL A 422 6.61 -6.80 -16.87
CA VAL A 422 6.37 -8.20 -17.25
C VAL A 422 4.99 -8.32 -17.90
N THR A 423 4.94 -8.71 -19.17
CA THR A 423 3.70 -9.07 -19.86
C THR A 423 3.22 -10.44 -19.39
N PRO A 424 1.97 -10.60 -18.91
CA PRO A 424 1.39 -11.93 -18.73
C PRO A 424 1.16 -12.57 -20.11
N GLY A 425 1.64 -13.81 -20.27
CA GLY A 425 1.55 -14.53 -21.54
C GLY A 425 0.13 -14.99 -21.85
N VAL A 426 -0.39 -14.62 -23.02
CA VAL A 426 -1.66 -15.16 -23.53
C VAL A 426 -1.44 -16.60 -23.97
N ALA A 427 -2.07 -17.56 -23.29
CA ALA A 427 -2.06 -18.95 -23.72
C ALA A 427 -2.81 -19.12 -25.05
N PRO A 428 -2.29 -19.91 -26.01
CA PRO A 428 -2.99 -20.19 -27.26
C PRO A 428 -4.22 -21.05 -27.01
N ARG A 429 -5.34 -20.75 -27.69
CA ARG A 429 -6.51 -21.63 -27.71
C ARG A 429 -6.20 -22.89 -28.52
N PRO A 430 -6.62 -24.10 -28.09
CA PRO A 430 -6.67 -25.25 -28.96
C PRO A 430 -7.74 -25.06 -30.05
N LEU A 431 -7.54 -25.77 -31.17
CA LEU A 431 -8.45 -25.83 -32.33
C LEU A 431 -9.75 -26.59 -32.02
#